data_AF-A0A2J6MZ62-F1
#
_entry.id   AF-A0A2J6MZ62-F1
#
_cell.length_a   1.000
_cell.length_b   1.000
_cell.length_c   1.000
_cell.angle_alpha   90.00
_cell.angle_beta   90.00
_cell.angle_gamma   90.00
#
_symmetry.space_group_name_H-M   'P 1'
#
loop_
_entity.id
_entity.type
_entity.pdbx_description
1 polymer ?
#
loop_
_entity_poly.entity_id
_entity_poly.type
_entity_poly.pdbx_seq_one_letter_code
_entity_poly.pdbx_strand_id
1 'polypeptide(L)'
;MSEKMLTPSEAKVLQETCDADLKLVNVRLREGEYQHDLAKTIASFLLEHQFPNVKDIIDRRYGSEKVKDIRFVRKIQTILKKMEKSGIIQILPKEKPWDLQKYTLSSFKFQDADKKVVVLASDQQIKQAKEAIRSLLQENKNQKSKMLIILTSLIVAASYILSVCALTQPTINTLIFIPSIAVSTLFSIVLGR
;
A
#
# COMPACT_ATOMS: atom_id res chain seq x y z
N MET A 1 -17.27 4.28 -11.02
CA MET A 1 -16.59 3.24 -10.22
C MET A 1 -15.53 3.96 -9.41
N SER A 2 -15.55 3.84 -8.08
CA SER A 2 -14.55 4.52 -7.24
C SER A 2 -13.21 3.83 -7.45
N GLU A 3 -12.24 4.52 -8.07
CA GLU A 3 -10.83 4.11 -7.98
C GLU A 3 -10.49 4.08 -6.49
N LYS A 4 -10.42 2.87 -5.91
CA LYS A 4 -9.96 2.71 -4.54
C LYS A 4 -8.45 2.98 -4.57
N MET A 5 -8.08 4.23 -4.27
CA MET A 5 -6.69 4.64 -4.16
C MET A 5 -5.95 3.69 -3.20
N LEU A 6 -4.80 3.18 -3.62
CA LEU A 6 -3.91 2.37 -2.78
C LEU A 6 -3.59 3.12 -1.49
N THR A 7 -3.70 2.44 -0.35
CA THR A 7 -3.18 3.00 0.90
C THR A 7 -1.65 3.12 0.84
N PRO A 8 -1.01 4.02 1.60
CA PRO A 8 0.46 4.15 1.58
C PRO A 8 1.20 2.85 1.92
N SER A 9 0.65 2.03 2.81
CA SER A 9 1.17 0.70 3.13
C SER A 9 1.07 -0.26 1.94
N GLU A 10 -0.08 -0.27 1.26
CA GLU A 10 -0.32 -1.06 0.06
C GLU A 10 0.60 -0.63 -1.09
N ALA A 11 0.76 0.68 -1.32
CA ALA A 11 1.67 1.24 -2.30
C ALA A 11 3.13 0.82 -2.02
N LYS A 12 3.54 0.78 -0.74
CA LYS A 12 4.88 0.31 -0.35
C LYS A 12 5.08 -1.18 -0.67
N VAL A 13 4.10 -2.03 -0.36
CA VAL A 13 4.15 -3.46 -0.70
C VAL A 13 4.24 -3.68 -2.21
N LEU A 14 3.48 -2.91 -2.99
CA LEU A 14 3.53 -2.99 -4.45
C LEU A 14 4.89 -2.52 -4.97
N GLN A 15 5.45 -1.45 -4.40
CA GLN A 15 6.80 -0.99 -4.72
C GLN A 15 7.85 -2.06 -4.42
N GLU A 16 7.79 -2.71 -3.25
CA GLU A 16 8.68 -3.81 -2.88
C GLU A 16 8.56 -5.00 -3.87
N THR A 17 7.36 -5.25 -4.40
CA THR A 17 7.11 -6.28 -5.41
C THR A 17 7.72 -5.92 -6.77
N CYS A 18 7.61 -4.65 -7.19
CA CYS A 18 8.23 -4.15 -8.42
C CYS A 18 9.76 -4.10 -8.33
N ASP A 19 10.30 -3.82 -7.15
CA ASP A 19 11.73 -3.76 -6.87
C ASP A 19 12.33 -5.15 -6.57
N ALA A 20 11.49 -6.17 -6.38
CA ALA A 20 11.96 -7.52 -6.14
C ALA A 20 12.65 -8.09 -7.38
N ASP A 21 13.89 -8.54 -7.17
CA ASP A 21 14.65 -9.27 -8.16
C ASP A 21 14.03 -10.66 -8.44
N LEU A 22 14.73 -11.43 -9.29
CA LEU A 22 14.41 -12.81 -9.60
C LEU A 22 14.31 -13.66 -8.32
N LYS A 23 13.15 -14.26 -8.06
CA LYS A 23 12.96 -15.20 -6.95
C LYS A 23 13.04 -16.66 -7.39
N LEU A 24 13.82 -17.45 -6.66
CA LEU A 24 13.90 -18.89 -6.81
C LEU A 24 12.67 -19.55 -6.17
N VAL A 25 11.95 -20.38 -6.92
CA VAL A 25 10.78 -21.10 -6.42
C VAL A 25 10.89 -22.59 -6.73
N ASN A 26 10.55 -23.43 -5.76
CA ASN A 26 10.62 -24.90 -5.88
C ASN A 26 9.41 -25.51 -6.62
N VAL A 27 8.64 -24.69 -7.35
CA VAL A 27 7.44 -25.11 -8.08
C VAL A 27 7.60 -24.76 -9.55
N ARG A 28 7.13 -25.66 -10.42
CA ARG A 28 7.04 -25.41 -11.85
C ARG A 28 5.99 -24.33 -12.11
N LEU A 29 6.37 -23.32 -12.90
CA LEU A 29 5.53 -22.17 -13.20
C LEU A 29 5.46 -21.99 -14.73
N ARG A 30 4.88 -22.98 -15.43
CA ARG A 30 4.86 -23.00 -16.90
C ARG A 30 3.54 -22.52 -17.48
N GLU A 31 3.60 -21.89 -18.65
CA GLU A 31 2.40 -21.56 -19.42
C GLU A 31 1.52 -22.81 -19.64
N GLY A 32 0.22 -22.66 -19.41
CA GLY A 32 -0.75 -23.77 -19.44
C GLY A 32 -0.98 -24.47 -18.10
N GLU A 33 -0.13 -24.24 -17.09
CA GLU A 33 -0.40 -24.69 -15.72
C GLU A 33 -1.25 -23.69 -14.93
N TYR A 34 -2.08 -24.20 -14.03
CA TYR A 34 -2.96 -23.37 -13.20
C TYR A 34 -2.17 -22.34 -12.37
N GLN A 35 -1.00 -22.71 -11.83
CA GLN A 35 -0.20 -21.78 -11.02
C GLN A 35 0.30 -20.59 -11.84
N HIS A 36 0.76 -20.84 -13.06
CA HIS A 36 1.22 -19.79 -13.95
C HIS A 36 0.07 -18.84 -14.33
N ASP A 37 -1.07 -19.40 -14.72
CA ASP A 37 -2.24 -18.61 -15.11
C ASP A 37 -2.77 -17.73 -13.96
N LEU A 38 -2.79 -18.28 -12.74
CA LEU A 38 -3.15 -17.53 -11.55
C LEU A 38 -2.11 -16.44 -11.24
N ALA A 39 -0.81 -16.75 -11.34
CA ALA A 39 0.25 -15.77 -11.11
C ALA A 39 0.19 -14.62 -12.12
N LYS A 40 -0.04 -14.93 -13.41
CA LYS A 40 -0.20 -13.94 -14.48
C LYS A 40 -1.45 -13.08 -14.28
N THR A 41 -2.54 -13.67 -13.80
CA THR A 41 -3.76 -12.93 -13.45
C THR A 41 -3.52 -11.99 -12.27
N ILE A 42 -2.82 -12.43 -11.22
CA ILE A 42 -2.45 -11.55 -10.10
C ILE A 42 -1.52 -10.44 -10.60
N ALA A 43 -0.53 -10.76 -11.45
CA ALA A 43 0.37 -9.76 -12.04
C ALA A 43 -0.39 -8.65 -12.75
N SER A 44 -1.43 -8.97 -13.54
CA SER A 44 -2.22 -7.95 -14.24
C SER A 44 -2.95 -7.02 -13.28
N PHE A 45 -3.51 -7.53 -12.18
CA PHE A 45 -4.11 -6.67 -11.15
C PHE A 45 -3.08 -5.74 -10.49
N LEU A 46 -1.89 -6.25 -10.19
CA LEU A 46 -0.83 -5.44 -9.57
C LEU A 46 -0.33 -4.32 -10.49
N LEU A 47 -0.26 -4.59 -11.81
CA LEU A 47 0.06 -3.56 -12.81
C LEU A 47 -1.03 -2.48 -12.93
N GLU A 48 -2.28 -2.84 -12.62
CA GLU A 48 -3.42 -1.92 -12.48
C GLU A 48 -3.53 -1.31 -11.08
N HIS A 49 -2.49 -1.45 -10.24
CA HIS A 49 -2.42 -0.89 -8.89
C HIS A 49 -3.50 -1.43 -7.94
N GLN A 50 -3.91 -2.68 -8.12
CA GLN A 50 -4.95 -3.33 -7.31
C GLN A 50 -4.46 -4.64 -6.71
N PHE A 51 -4.85 -4.90 -5.45
CA PHE A 51 -4.62 -6.18 -4.79
C PHE A 51 -5.87 -7.06 -4.88
N PRO A 52 -5.87 -8.10 -5.71
CA PRO A 52 -7.06 -8.88 -5.97
C PRO A 52 -7.37 -9.82 -4.80
N ASN A 53 -8.67 -10.06 -4.58
CA ASN A 53 -9.15 -11.15 -3.75
C ASN A 53 -9.45 -12.39 -4.62
N VAL A 54 -9.77 -13.53 -3.97
CA VAL A 54 -10.02 -14.79 -4.72
C VAL A 54 -11.16 -14.68 -5.73
N LYS A 55 -12.21 -13.91 -5.43
CA LYS A 55 -13.34 -13.72 -6.35
C LYS A 55 -12.91 -12.88 -7.54
N ASP A 56 -12.12 -11.83 -7.34
CA ASP A 56 -11.62 -10.98 -8.43
C ASP A 56 -10.75 -11.81 -9.40
N ILE A 57 -9.88 -12.67 -8.87
CA ILE A 57 -9.04 -13.59 -9.67
C ILE A 57 -9.92 -14.54 -10.49
N ILE A 58 -10.96 -15.10 -9.86
CA ILE A 58 -11.87 -16.04 -10.53
C ILE A 58 -12.69 -15.33 -11.61
N ASP A 59 -13.22 -14.16 -11.30
CA ASP A 59 -14.05 -13.37 -12.21
C ASP A 59 -13.28 -12.99 -13.48
N ARG A 60 -12.07 -12.44 -13.32
CA ARG A 60 -11.23 -12.01 -14.45
C ARG A 60 -10.80 -13.17 -15.34
N ARG A 61 -10.50 -14.34 -14.77
CA ARG A 61 -9.93 -15.47 -15.53
C ARG A 61 -10.95 -16.50 -16.00
N TYR A 62 -11.97 -16.78 -15.19
CA TYR A 62 -12.91 -17.89 -15.41
C TYR A 62 -14.37 -17.42 -15.52
N GLY A 63 -14.63 -16.13 -15.37
CA GLY A 63 -15.96 -15.53 -15.50
C GLY A 63 -16.80 -15.57 -14.22
N SER A 64 -17.78 -14.67 -14.13
CA SER A 64 -18.61 -14.44 -12.94
C SER A 64 -19.46 -15.65 -12.53
N GLU A 65 -19.74 -16.57 -13.46
CA GLU A 65 -20.45 -17.82 -13.16
C GLU A 65 -19.66 -18.70 -12.19
N LYS A 66 -18.33 -18.79 -12.38
CA LYS A 66 -17.44 -19.60 -11.55
C LYS A 66 -17.22 -19.02 -10.16
N VAL A 67 -17.45 -17.72 -9.99
CA VAL A 67 -17.40 -17.05 -8.67
C VAL A 67 -18.50 -17.57 -7.74
N LYS A 68 -19.65 -17.98 -8.29
CA LYS A 68 -20.78 -18.53 -7.52
C LYS A 68 -20.58 -19.99 -7.14
N ASP A 69 -19.72 -20.72 -7.85
CA ASP A 69 -19.39 -22.12 -7.53
C ASP A 69 -18.42 -22.20 -6.34
N ILE A 70 -18.98 -22.45 -5.15
CA ILE A 70 -18.22 -22.58 -3.90
C ILE A 70 -17.15 -23.68 -3.99
N ARG A 71 -17.40 -24.78 -4.71
CA ARG A 71 -16.40 -25.87 -4.86
C ARG A 71 -15.22 -25.39 -5.69
N PHE A 72 -15.50 -24.65 -6.76
CA PHE A 72 -14.45 -24.06 -7.60
C PHE A 72 -13.63 -23.01 -6.83
N VAL A 73 -14.30 -22.11 -6.09
CA VAL A 73 -13.63 -21.11 -5.24
C VAL A 73 -12.68 -21.79 -4.26
N ARG A 74 -13.12 -22.84 -3.54
CA ARG A 74 -12.27 -23.60 -2.61
C ARG A 74 -11.07 -24.25 -3.30
N LYS A 75 -11.24 -24.75 -4.52
CA LYS A 75 -10.14 -25.33 -5.32
C LYS A 75 -9.08 -24.27 -5.61
N ILE A 76 -9.49 -23.09 -6.07
CA ILE A 76 -8.58 -21.97 -6.35
C ILE A 76 -7.90 -21.49 -5.07
N GLN A 77 -8.62 -21.32 -3.96
CA GLN A 77 -8.01 -20.96 -2.66
C GLN A 77 -6.95 -21.97 -2.22
N THR A 78 -7.19 -23.27 -2.44
CA THR A 78 -6.22 -24.32 -2.12
C THR A 78 -4.96 -24.19 -2.96
N ILE A 79 -5.09 -23.89 -4.26
CA ILE A 79 -3.96 -23.67 -5.16
C ILE A 79 -3.18 -22.42 -4.74
N LEU A 80 -3.88 -21.30 -4.47
CA LEU A 80 -3.26 -20.07 -3.98
C LEU A 80 -2.49 -20.31 -2.68
N LYS A 81 -3.05 -21.08 -1.73
CA LYS A 81 -2.35 -21.46 -0.50
C LYS A 81 -1.10 -22.29 -0.75
N LYS A 82 -1.08 -23.15 -1.77
CA LYS A 82 0.13 -23.87 -2.18
C LYS A 82 1.16 -22.92 -2.79
N MET A 83 0.73 -21.98 -3.64
CA MET A 83 1.60 -20.97 -4.24
C MET A 83 2.24 -20.05 -3.19
N GLU A 84 1.51 -19.75 -2.12
CA GLU A 84 2.01 -18.95 -0.99
C GLU A 84 3.12 -19.69 -0.24
N LYS A 85 2.89 -20.96 0.11
CA LYS A 85 3.92 -21.82 0.72
C LYS A 85 5.18 -21.98 -0.13
N SER A 86 5.03 -21.88 -1.45
CA SER A 86 6.14 -21.96 -2.40
C SER A 86 6.81 -20.62 -2.68
N GLY A 87 6.37 -19.54 -2.02
CA GLY A 87 6.97 -18.21 -2.12
C GLY A 87 6.62 -17.43 -3.39
N ILE A 88 5.67 -17.89 -4.19
CA ILE A 88 5.25 -17.22 -5.44
C ILE A 88 4.36 -16.02 -5.12
N ILE A 89 3.38 -16.23 -4.23
CA ILE A 89 2.43 -15.20 -3.80
C ILE A 89 2.62 -14.89 -2.33
N GLN A 90 2.19 -13.71 -1.92
CA GLN A 90 2.09 -13.33 -0.51
C GLN A 90 0.65 -12.96 -0.19
N ILE A 91 0.20 -13.40 0.97
CA ILE A 91 -1.11 -13.08 1.51
C ILE A 91 -1.00 -11.79 2.33
N LEU A 92 -1.83 -10.80 2.00
CA LEU A 92 -1.84 -9.51 2.72
C LEU A 92 -2.76 -9.55 3.92
N PRO A 93 -2.45 -8.87 5.04
CA PRO A 93 -3.35 -8.79 6.19
C PRO A 93 -4.68 -8.17 5.79
N LYS A 94 -5.77 -8.67 6.40
CA LYS A 94 -7.10 -8.12 6.18
C LYS A 94 -7.25 -6.80 6.92
N GLU A 95 -7.93 -5.84 6.29
CA GLU A 95 -8.34 -4.60 6.97
C GLU A 95 -9.41 -4.90 8.02
N LYS A 96 -10.45 -5.67 7.66
CA LYS A 96 -11.52 -6.11 8.56
C LYS A 96 -11.64 -7.63 8.59
N PRO A 97 -12.10 -8.23 9.70
CA PRO A 97 -12.21 -9.70 9.83
C PRO A 97 -13.06 -10.36 8.73
N TRP A 98 -14.13 -9.67 8.30
CA TRP A 98 -15.06 -10.13 7.27
C TRP A 98 -14.61 -9.83 5.83
N ASP A 99 -13.49 -9.14 5.64
CA ASP A 99 -12.97 -8.89 4.30
C ASP A 99 -12.41 -10.18 3.69
N LEU A 100 -12.47 -10.25 2.36
CA LEU A 100 -11.81 -11.33 1.63
C LEU A 100 -10.29 -11.12 1.67
N GLN A 101 -9.58 -12.23 1.70
CA GLN A 101 -8.11 -12.20 1.65
C GLN A 101 -7.64 -11.60 0.32
N LYS A 102 -6.74 -10.63 0.40
CA LYS A 102 -6.05 -10.07 -0.76
C LYS A 102 -4.72 -10.78 -0.99
N TYR A 103 -4.32 -10.86 -2.26
CA TYR A 103 -3.10 -11.54 -2.69
C TYR A 103 -2.19 -10.55 -3.42
N THR A 104 -0.89 -10.72 -3.26
CA THR A 104 0.15 -10.07 -4.08
C THR A 104 1.14 -11.12 -4.59
N LEU A 105 1.97 -10.72 -5.54
CA LEU A 105 3.13 -11.49 -5.96
C LEU A 105 4.32 -11.17 -5.08
N SER A 106 5.21 -12.15 -4.95
CA SER A 106 6.49 -11.97 -4.27
C SER A 106 7.54 -11.30 -5.16
N SER A 107 7.38 -11.39 -6.49
CA SER A 107 8.20 -10.78 -7.55
C SER A 107 7.44 -10.91 -8.88
N PHE A 108 7.82 -10.13 -9.90
CA PHE A 108 7.34 -10.34 -11.28
C PHE A 108 8.22 -11.31 -12.08
N LYS A 109 9.38 -11.69 -11.54
CA LYS A 109 10.35 -12.58 -12.16
C LYS A 109 10.64 -13.75 -11.24
N PHE A 110 10.42 -14.96 -11.75
CA PHE A 110 10.69 -16.19 -11.01
C PHE A 110 11.65 -17.07 -11.78
N GLN A 111 12.42 -17.87 -11.06
CA GLN A 111 13.10 -19.02 -11.63
C GLN A 111 12.48 -20.27 -11.05
N ASP A 112 11.93 -21.10 -11.93
CA ASP A 112 11.21 -22.31 -11.57
C ASP A 112 12.15 -23.45 -11.12
N ALA A 113 11.55 -24.55 -10.68
CA ALA A 113 12.29 -25.74 -10.23
C ALA A 113 13.21 -26.34 -11.33
N ASP A 114 12.91 -26.11 -12.61
CA ASP A 114 13.71 -26.57 -13.74
C ASP A 114 14.73 -25.52 -14.21
N LYS A 115 14.99 -24.49 -13.38
CA LYS A 115 15.90 -23.36 -13.62
C LYS A 115 15.49 -22.45 -14.78
N LYS A 116 14.25 -22.52 -15.26
CA LYS A 116 13.72 -21.63 -16.29
C LYS A 116 13.24 -20.32 -15.67
N VAL A 117 13.62 -19.21 -16.31
CA VAL A 117 13.16 -17.88 -15.91
C VAL A 117 11.77 -17.65 -16.49
N VAL A 118 10.84 -17.30 -15.62
CA VAL A 118 9.45 -16.99 -15.93
C VAL A 118 9.20 -15.53 -15.60
N VAL A 119 8.83 -14.76 -16.61
CA VAL A 119 8.62 -13.32 -16.52
C VAL A 119 7.12 -13.06 -16.67
N LEU A 120 6.49 -12.56 -15.59
CA LEU A 120 5.04 -12.34 -15.55
C LEU A 120 4.62 -10.95 -16.08
N ALA A 121 5.55 -9.98 -16.07
CA ALA A 121 5.36 -8.64 -16.59
C ALA A 121 6.64 -8.14 -17.25
N SER A 122 6.52 -7.33 -18.30
CA SER A 122 7.69 -6.76 -18.98
C SER A 122 8.37 -5.69 -18.11
N ASP A 123 9.67 -5.48 -18.31
CA ASP A 123 10.42 -4.44 -17.59
C ASP A 123 9.81 -3.04 -17.79
N GLN A 124 9.25 -2.79 -18.97
CA GLN A 124 8.55 -1.53 -19.26
C GLN A 124 7.26 -1.39 -18.44
N GLN A 125 6.45 -2.45 -18.32
CA GLN A 125 5.24 -2.43 -17.50
C GLN A 125 5.57 -2.24 -16.02
N ILE A 126 6.61 -2.92 -15.52
CA ILE A 126 7.06 -2.79 -14.13
C ILE A 126 7.55 -1.36 -13.87
N LYS A 127 8.32 -0.77 -14.81
CA LYS A 127 8.80 0.61 -14.69
C LYS A 127 7.64 1.61 -14.65
N GLN A 128 6.65 1.46 -15.54
CA GLN A 128 5.45 2.30 -15.55
C GLN A 128 4.67 2.20 -14.23
N ALA A 129 4.45 0.97 -13.74
CA ALA A 129 3.77 0.75 -12.47
C ALA A 129 4.54 1.42 -11.31
N LYS A 130 5.87 1.29 -11.29
CA LYS A 130 6.75 1.91 -10.28
C LYS A 130 6.70 3.44 -10.29
N GLU A 131 6.71 4.06 -11.48
CA GLU A 131 6.60 5.51 -11.62
C GLU A 131 5.25 6.02 -11.11
N ALA A 132 4.15 5.34 -11.46
CA ALA A 132 2.82 5.65 -10.96
C ALA A 132 2.75 5.53 -9.42
N ILE A 133 3.28 4.46 -8.82
CA ILE A 133 3.32 4.29 -7.36
C ILE A 133 4.13 5.40 -6.69
N ARG A 134 5.28 5.78 -7.27
CA ARG A 134 6.14 6.83 -6.73
C ARG A 134 5.42 8.18 -6.71
N SER A 135 4.65 8.49 -7.76
CA SER A 135 3.85 9.71 -7.83
C SER A 135 2.79 9.76 -6.72
N LEU A 136 2.06 8.66 -6.50
CA LEU A 136 1.06 8.52 -5.44
C LEU A 136 1.67 8.71 -4.03
N LEU A 137 2.85 8.11 -3.80
CA LEU A 137 3.56 8.23 -2.53
C LEU A 137 4.08 9.67 -2.30
N GLN A 138 4.54 10.36 -3.34
CA GLN A 138 5.01 11.74 -3.25
C GLN A 138 3.84 12.72 -2.99
N GLU A 139 2.72 12.55 -3.68
CA GLU A 139 1.53 13.35 -3.47
C GLU A 139 1.02 13.24 -2.02
N ASN A 140 0.94 12.02 -1.49
CA ASN A 140 0.52 11.78 -0.12
C ASN A 140 1.48 12.41 0.91
N LYS A 141 2.80 12.33 0.68
CA LYS A 141 3.79 13.02 1.53
C LYS A 141 3.60 14.53 1.52
N ASN A 142 3.40 15.13 0.34
CA ASN A 142 3.17 16.57 0.20
C ASN A 142 1.85 17.03 0.84
N GLN A 143 0.80 16.21 0.78
CA GLN A 143 -0.46 16.53 1.44
C GLN A 143 -0.33 16.48 2.96
N LYS A 144 0.34 15.46 3.50
CA LYS A 144 0.60 15.36 4.95
C LYS A 144 1.47 16.48 5.46
N SER A 145 2.54 16.85 4.75
CA SER A 145 3.41 17.96 5.15
C SER A 145 2.65 19.28 5.14
N LYS A 146 1.85 19.57 4.11
CA LYS A 146 0.99 20.76 4.07
C LYS A 146 0.01 20.81 5.25
N MET A 147 -0.67 19.71 5.55
CA MET A 147 -1.60 19.65 6.68
C MET A 147 -0.89 19.86 8.03
N LEU A 148 0.29 19.27 8.20
CA LEU A 148 1.10 19.43 9.41
C LEU A 148 1.59 20.87 9.57
N ILE A 149 2.00 21.53 8.49
CA ILE A 149 2.38 22.95 8.46
C ILE A 149 1.18 23.83 8.84
N ILE A 150 -0.02 23.58 8.30
CA ILE A 150 -1.23 24.34 8.65
C ILE A 150 -1.63 24.12 10.11
N LEU A 151 -1.54 22.89 10.62
CA LEU A 151 -1.87 22.60 12.01
C LEU A 151 -0.88 23.26 12.97
N THR A 152 0.42 23.19 12.67
CA THR A 152 1.45 23.82 13.50
C THR A 152 1.35 25.35 13.46
N SER A 153 1.02 25.96 12.32
CA SER A 153 0.82 27.41 12.25
C SER A 153 -0.41 27.87 13.05
N LEU A 154 -1.51 27.09 13.05
CA LEU A 154 -2.68 27.34 13.90
C LEU A 154 -2.35 27.26 15.40
N ILE A 155 -1.56 26.25 15.81
CA ILE A 155 -1.13 26.10 17.20
C ILE A 155 -0.28 27.31 17.64
N VAL A 156 0.66 27.75 16.80
CA VAL A 156 1.48 28.94 17.06
C VAL A 156 0.60 30.19 17.17
N ALA A 157 -0.36 30.38 16.26
CA ALA A 157 -1.26 31.53 16.29
C ALA A 157 -2.11 31.56 17.57
N ALA A 158 -2.70 30.43 17.97
CA ALA A 158 -3.50 30.34 19.19
C ALA A 158 -2.65 30.60 20.45
N SER A 159 -1.45 30.02 20.51
CA SER A 159 -0.47 30.23 21.58
C SER A 159 -0.02 31.69 21.67
N TYR A 160 0.18 32.35 20.54
CA TYR A 160 0.51 33.78 20.51
C TYR A 160 -0.64 34.64 21.05
N ILE A 161 -1.88 34.39 20.60
CA ILE A 161 -3.08 35.10 21.07
C ILE A 161 -3.25 34.94 22.59
N LEU A 162 -3.11 33.73 23.11
CA LEU A 162 -3.16 33.44 24.56
C LEU A 162 -2.10 34.22 25.35
N SER A 163 -0.88 34.32 24.81
CA SER A 163 0.22 35.07 25.44
C SER A 163 -0.07 36.58 25.49
N VAL A 164 -0.57 37.14 24.38
CA VAL A 164 -0.96 38.56 24.31
C VAL A 164 -2.13 38.85 25.25
N CYS A 165 -3.15 37.99 25.27
CA CYS A 165 -4.29 38.14 26.18
C CYS A 165 -3.85 38.08 27.66
N ALA A 166 -2.93 37.18 28.02
CA ALA A 166 -2.41 37.10 29.39
C ALA A 166 -1.64 38.36 29.82
N LEU A 167 -0.97 39.06 28.88
CA LEU A 167 -0.29 40.34 29.15
C LEU A 167 -1.27 41.51 29.31
N THR A 168 -2.44 41.45 28.68
CA THR A 168 -3.47 42.49 28.81
C THR A 168 -4.29 42.40 30.11
N GLN A 169 -4.13 41.33 30.90
CA GLN A 169 -4.81 41.19 32.19
C GLN A 169 -4.11 42.04 33.27
N PRO A 170 -4.87 42.67 34.19
CA PRO A 170 -4.31 43.53 35.25
C PRO A 170 -3.40 42.77 36.24
N THR A 171 -3.51 41.45 36.29
CA THR A 171 -2.57 40.55 36.97
C THR A 171 -2.14 39.47 35.99
N ILE A 172 -0.84 39.38 35.71
CA ILE A 172 -0.28 38.39 34.78
C ILE A 172 -0.46 36.99 35.41
N ASN A 173 -1.23 36.12 34.74
CA ASN A 173 -1.32 34.73 35.13
C ASN A 173 -0.10 33.96 34.61
N THR A 174 0.96 33.94 35.41
CA THR A 174 2.24 33.29 35.13
C THR A 174 2.09 31.81 34.76
N LEU A 175 1.07 31.13 35.33
CA LEU A 175 0.78 29.72 35.07
C LEU A 175 0.34 29.47 33.62
N ILE A 176 -0.27 30.47 32.96
CA ILE A 176 -0.76 30.37 31.58
C ILE A 176 0.26 30.98 30.61
N PHE A 177 0.94 32.04 31.03
CA PHE A 177 1.86 32.80 30.19
C PHE A 177 3.14 32.02 29.84
N ILE A 178 3.79 31.41 30.84
CA ILE A 178 5.06 30.68 30.62
C ILE A 178 4.88 29.49 29.66
N PRO A 179 3.87 28.61 29.83
CA PRO A 179 3.65 27.51 28.90
C PRO A 179 3.31 27.99 27.49
N SER A 180 2.53 29.06 27.36
CA SER A 180 2.13 29.57 26.06
C SER A 180 3.31 30.09 25.24
N ILE A 181 4.23 30.85 25.85
CA ILE A 181 5.45 31.31 25.18
C ILE A 181 6.41 30.16 24.85
N ALA A 182 6.54 29.19 25.76
CA ALA A 182 7.38 28.02 25.52
C ALA A 182 6.89 27.21 24.32
N VAL A 183 5.56 27.00 24.22
CA VAL A 183 4.95 26.35 23.05
C VAL A 183 5.15 27.18 21.79
N SER A 184 4.92 28.49 21.81
CA SER A 184 5.12 29.34 20.63
C SER A 184 6.56 29.28 20.11
N THR A 185 7.54 29.37 20.99
CA THR A 185 8.96 29.38 20.61
C THR A 185 9.41 28.03 20.06
N LEU A 186 9.03 26.93 20.71
CA LEU A 186 9.34 25.58 20.23
C LEU A 186 8.73 25.32 18.84
N PHE A 187 7.45 25.64 18.64
CA PHE A 187 6.80 25.40 17.34
C PHE A 187 7.28 26.34 16.24
N SER A 188 7.65 27.59 16.54
CA SER A 188 8.28 28.50 15.57
C SER A 188 9.66 28.01 15.12
N ILE A 189 10.46 27.42 16.02
CA ILE A 189 11.76 26.81 15.67
C ILE A 189 11.55 25.59 14.75
N VAL A 190 10.49 24.80 15.01
CA VAL A 190 10.15 23.63 14.17
C VAL A 190 9.62 24.04 12.80
N LEU A 191 8.90 25.16 12.66
CA LEU A 191 8.41 25.69 11.38
C LEU A 191 9.49 26.40 10.54
N GLY A 192 10.49 26.99 11.19
CA GLY A 192 11.58 27.72 10.53
C GLY A 192 12.76 26.85 10.08
N ARG A 193 12.75 25.54 10.39
CA ARG A 193 13.69 24.53 9.91
C ARG A 193 13.07 23.72 8.78
#